data_AF-A0A3M1JQU4-F1
#
_entry.id   AF-A0A3M1JQU4-F1
#
_cell.length_a   1.000
_cell.length_b   1.000
_cell.length_c   1.000
_cell.angle_alpha   90.00
_cell.angle_beta   90.00
_cell.angle_gamma   90.00
#
_symmetry.space_group_name_H-M   'P 1'
#
loop_
_entity.id
_entity.type
_entity.pdbx_description
1 polymer ?
#
loop_
_entity_poly.entity_id
_entity_poly.type
_entity_poly.pdbx_seq_one_letter_code
_entity_poly.pdbx_strand_id
1 'polypeptide(L)'
;MDPTLITSGSLFTRDYLAEAIRQVPEWAELDVARLRADFIEIFTRLPAEHGPNETQTEDEIIWPVLARLGWHAHLRQQNLTERGRDDVPDGLLFLAEEDKTAANSHPAA
;
A
#
# COMPACT_ATOMS: atom_id res chain seq x y z
N MET A 1 -15.08 -17.50 5.68
CA MET A 1 -13.73 -17.37 5.11
C MET A 1 -13.14 -18.77 5.05
N ASP A 2 -12.98 -19.34 3.86
CA ASP A 2 -12.49 -20.71 3.65
C ASP A 2 -10.95 -20.74 3.73
N PRO A 3 -10.34 -21.59 4.57
CA PRO A 3 -8.88 -21.68 4.76
C PRO A 3 -8.10 -22.27 3.57
N THR A 4 -8.77 -22.65 2.47
CA THR A 4 -8.13 -23.19 1.26
C THR A 4 -7.51 -22.14 0.33
N LEU A 5 -7.62 -20.85 0.65
CA LEU A 5 -7.09 -19.75 -0.18
C LEU A 5 -5.56 -19.72 -0.34
N ILE A 6 -4.82 -20.44 0.52
CA ILE A 6 -3.36 -20.44 0.52
C ILE A 6 -2.84 -21.77 -0.01
N THR A 7 -2.59 -21.87 -1.32
CA THR A 7 -1.85 -22.99 -1.90
C THR A 7 -0.78 -22.45 -2.86
N SER A 8 0.49 -22.82 -2.58
CA SER A 8 1.68 -22.56 -3.41
C SER A 8 2.40 -21.21 -3.26
N GLY A 9 2.37 -20.57 -2.07
CA GLY A 9 3.06 -19.30 -1.84
C GLY A 9 2.38 -18.07 -2.47
N SER A 10 1.23 -18.29 -3.11
CA SER A 10 0.28 -17.25 -3.48
C SER A 10 -0.73 -17.08 -2.35
N LEU A 11 -1.03 -15.83 -1.99
CA LEU A 11 -2.05 -15.48 -0.98
C LEU A 11 -3.46 -15.92 -1.41
N PHE A 12 -3.68 -16.09 -2.73
CA PHE A 12 -4.96 -16.49 -3.32
C PHE A 12 -4.78 -17.59 -4.37
N THR A 13 -5.74 -18.50 -4.49
CA THR A 13 -5.75 -19.49 -5.56
C THR A 13 -6.04 -18.86 -6.92
N ARG A 14 -5.62 -19.53 -8.00
CA ARG A 14 -5.91 -19.07 -9.37
C ARG A 14 -7.42 -19.00 -9.62
N ASP A 15 -8.17 -19.99 -9.16
CA ASP A 15 -9.63 -20.05 -9.33
C ASP A 15 -10.31 -18.92 -8.56
N TYR A 16 -9.78 -18.54 -7.38
CA TYR A 16 -10.26 -17.38 -6.65
C TYR A 16 -10.08 -16.09 -7.47
N LEU A 17 -8.86 -15.83 -7.96
CA LEU A 17 -8.56 -14.64 -8.76
C LEU A 17 -9.29 -14.62 -10.11
N ALA A 18 -9.50 -15.79 -10.71
CA ALA A 18 -10.09 -15.93 -12.02
C ALA A 18 -11.62 -15.88 -11.97
N GLU A 19 -12.27 -16.32 -10.90
CA GLU A 19 -13.72 -16.48 -10.85
C GLU A 19 -14.34 -16.00 -9.54
N ALA A 20 -13.89 -16.50 -8.40
CA ALA A 20 -14.58 -16.27 -7.12
C ALA A 20 -14.56 -14.78 -6.69
N ILE A 21 -13.48 -14.05 -6.97
CA ILE A 21 -13.34 -12.64 -6.61
C ILE A 21 -14.43 -11.78 -7.26
N ARG A 22 -14.96 -12.17 -8.43
CA ARG A 22 -16.05 -11.43 -9.10
C ARG A 22 -17.39 -11.50 -8.36
N GLN A 23 -17.52 -12.42 -7.42
CA GLN A 23 -18.71 -12.57 -6.57
C GLN A 23 -18.60 -11.81 -5.25
N VAL A 24 -17.43 -11.25 -4.94
CA VAL A 24 -17.19 -10.44 -3.75
C VAL A 24 -17.81 -9.06 -3.98
N PRO A 25 -18.82 -8.63 -3.19
CA PRO A 25 -19.51 -7.36 -3.39
C PRO A 25 -18.54 -6.17 -3.46
N GLU A 26 -17.56 -6.14 -2.58
CA GLU A 26 -16.54 -5.10 -2.49
C GLU A 26 -15.70 -5.00 -3.78
N TRP A 27 -15.48 -6.13 -4.47
CA TRP A 27 -14.81 -6.15 -5.76
C TRP A 27 -15.72 -5.74 -6.91
N ALA A 28 -17.00 -6.14 -6.86
CA ALA A 28 -17.98 -5.81 -7.89
C ALA A 28 -18.32 -4.31 -7.92
N GLU A 29 -18.30 -3.65 -6.76
CA GLU A 29 -18.56 -2.21 -6.61
C GLU A 29 -17.34 -1.34 -6.95
N LEU A 30 -16.15 -1.94 -7.02
CA LEU A 30 -14.92 -1.21 -7.33
C LEU A 30 -14.83 -0.86 -8.82
N ASP A 31 -14.67 0.43 -9.13
CA ASP A 31 -14.36 0.89 -10.48
C ASP A 31 -12.87 0.66 -10.81
N VAL A 32 -12.57 -0.57 -11.22
CA VAL A 32 -11.21 -1.00 -11.59
C VAL A 32 -10.68 -0.21 -12.79
N ALA A 33 -11.55 0.20 -13.72
CA ALA A 33 -11.14 0.96 -14.90
C ALA A 33 -10.65 2.35 -14.52
N ARG A 34 -11.38 3.03 -13.63
CA ARG A 34 -10.96 4.31 -13.06
C ARG A 34 -9.69 4.17 -12.21
N LEU A 35 -9.61 3.17 -11.34
CA LEU A 35 -8.41 2.95 -10.52
C LEU A 35 -7.17 2.72 -11.40
N ARG A 36 -7.32 1.95 -12.49
CA ARG A 36 -6.25 1.77 -13.48
C ARG A 36 -5.85 3.08 -14.15
N ALA A 37 -6.81 3.91 -14.52
CA ALA A 37 -6.54 5.22 -15.11
C ALA A 37 -5.78 6.14 -14.14
N ASP A 38 -6.20 6.19 -12.87
CA ASP A 38 -5.54 6.93 -11.81
C ASP A 38 -4.07 6.48 -11.64
N PHE A 39 -3.81 5.16 -11.66
CA PHE A 39 -2.43 4.65 -11.58
C PHE A 39 -1.60 5.04 -12.79
N ILE A 40 -2.12 4.89 -14.00
CA ILE A 40 -1.40 5.31 -15.21
C ILE A 40 -1.02 6.79 -15.12
N GLU A 41 -1.95 7.64 -14.66
CA GLU A 41 -1.69 9.06 -14.47
C GLU A 41 -0.53 9.30 -13.49
N ILE A 42 -0.53 8.61 -12.34
CA ILE A 42 0.55 8.67 -11.35
C ILE A 42 1.89 8.29 -11.99
N PHE A 43 1.97 7.15 -12.68
CA PHE A 43 3.21 6.67 -13.29
C PHE A 43 3.71 7.58 -14.42
N THR A 44 2.82 8.23 -15.18
CA THR A 44 3.22 9.14 -16.27
C THR A 44 3.88 10.43 -15.79
N ARG A 45 3.71 10.80 -14.51
CA ARG A 45 4.31 12.01 -13.92
C ARG A 45 5.78 11.82 -13.57
N LEU A 46 6.27 10.58 -13.54
CA LEU A 46 7.64 10.28 -13.16
C LEU A 46 8.62 10.67 -14.28
N PRO A 47 9.65 11.51 -14.01
CA PRO A 47 10.66 11.85 -15.01
C PRO A 47 11.48 10.60 -15.38
N ALA A 48 11.28 10.08 -16.60
CA ALA A 48 11.95 8.87 -17.07
C ALA A 48 13.46 9.05 -17.34
N GLU A 49 13.93 10.30 -17.46
CA GLU A 49 15.26 10.58 -18.03
C GLU A 49 16.44 10.31 -17.11
N HIS A 50 16.24 10.21 -15.78
CA HIS A 50 17.36 10.08 -14.83
C HIS A 50 17.23 8.92 -13.84
N GLY A 51 16.13 8.18 -13.83
CA GLY A 51 15.84 7.16 -12.82
C GLY A 51 15.62 7.81 -11.44
N PRO A 52 14.38 7.88 -10.94
CA PRO A 52 14.14 8.50 -9.63
C PRO A 52 14.86 7.72 -8.53
N ASN A 53 15.33 8.44 -7.52
CA ASN A 53 15.84 7.81 -6.30
C ASN A 53 14.67 7.26 -5.44
N GLU A 54 15.00 6.64 -4.31
CA GLU A 54 14.05 6.03 -3.39
C GLU A 54 13.00 7.02 -2.87
N THR A 55 13.43 8.17 -2.32
CA THR A 55 12.53 9.21 -1.83
C THR A 55 11.60 9.73 -2.92
N GLN A 56 12.12 9.94 -4.13
CA GLN A 56 11.30 10.37 -5.28
C GLN A 56 10.30 9.30 -5.69
N THR A 57 10.71 8.03 -5.72
CA THR A 57 9.82 6.91 -6.04
C THR A 57 8.70 6.80 -5.00
N GLU A 58 9.04 6.97 -3.73
CA GLU A 58 8.06 7.01 -2.66
C GLU A 58 7.06 8.15 -2.80
N ASP A 59 7.56 9.38 -2.88
CA ASP A 59 6.78 10.62 -2.91
C ASP A 59 5.85 10.67 -4.12
N GLU A 60 6.36 10.28 -5.29
CA GLU A 60 5.68 10.45 -6.56
C GLU A 60 4.86 9.22 -6.97
N ILE A 61 5.15 8.02 -6.42
CA ILE A 61 4.46 6.78 -6.79
C ILE A 61 3.83 6.09 -5.59
N ILE A 62 4.62 5.67 -4.60
CA ILE A 62 4.13 4.75 -3.56
C ILE A 62 3.02 5.38 -2.74
N TRP A 63 3.23 6.57 -2.17
CA TRP A 63 2.22 7.23 -1.35
C TRP A 63 0.98 7.65 -2.15
N PRO A 64 1.11 8.21 -3.37
CA PRO A 64 -0.05 8.46 -4.24
C PRO A 64 -0.86 7.20 -4.56
N VAL A 65 -0.20 6.07 -4.88
CA VAL A 65 -0.88 4.80 -5.17
C VAL A 65 -1.64 4.30 -3.93
N LEU A 66 -1.00 4.32 -2.76
CA LEU A 66 -1.63 3.93 -1.50
C LEU A 66 -2.86 4.80 -1.18
N ALA A 67 -2.77 6.11 -1.39
CA ALA A 67 -3.91 7.01 -1.22
C ALA A 67 -5.07 6.67 -2.16
N ARG A 68 -4.81 6.28 -3.41
CA ARG A 68 -5.84 5.82 -4.35
C ARG A 68 -6.48 4.49 -3.96
N LEU A 69 -5.74 3.65 -3.23
CA LEU A 69 -6.25 2.42 -2.63
C LEU A 69 -7.02 2.67 -1.31
N GLY A 70 -7.16 3.92 -0.87
CA GLY A 70 -7.88 4.30 0.34
C GLY A 70 -7.02 4.35 1.61
N TRP A 71 -5.70 4.14 1.50
CA TRP A 71 -4.79 4.27 2.63
C TRP A 71 -4.44 5.73 2.87
N HIS A 72 -5.14 6.35 3.81
CA HIS A 72 -4.91 7.74 4.21
C HIS A 72 -4.18 7.85 5.54
N ALA A 73 -4.47 6.94 6.47
CA ALA A 73 -3.78 6.87 7.75
C ALA A 73 -2.47 6.11 7.61
N HIS A 74 -1.38 6.86 7.42
CA HIS A 74 -0.03 6.30 7.37
C HIS A 74 0.97 7.20 8.11
N LEU A 75 2.06 6.58 8.56
CA LEU A 75 3.27 7.27 9.01
C LEU A 75 4.39 6.92 8.06
N ARG A 76 5.07 7.96 7.59
CA ARG A 76 6.31 7.83 6.85
C ARG A 76 7.46 7.89 7.84
N GLN A 77 8.45 7.03 7.62
CA GLN A 77 9.69 6.87 8.37
C GLN A 77 9.87 7.90 9.49
N GLN A 78 9.43 7.54 10.69
CA GLN A 78 9.82 8.26 11.89
C GLN A 78 11.22 7.79 12.23
N ASN A 79 12.10 8.71 12.64
CA ASN A 79 13.46 8.40 13.09
C ASN A 79 13.42 7.43 14.29
N LEU A 80 13.24 6.14 14.03
CA LEU A 80 13.27 5.08 15.02
C LEU A 80 14.73 4.66 15.17
N THR A 81 15.43 5.46 15.98
CA THR A 81 16.75 5.23 16.62
C THR A 81 18.03 5.59 15.85
N GLU A 82 18.98 6.16 16.61
CA GLU A 82 20.31 6.64 16.21
C GLU A 82 21.31 5.54 15.77
N ARG A 83 20.93 4.27 15.64
CA ARG A 83 21.86 3.19 15.24
C ARG A 83 21.17 2.14 14.38
N GLY A 84 21.69 2.00 13.16
CA GLY A 84 21.17 1.17 12.08
C GLY A 84 20.80 -0.25 12.48
N ARG A 85 19.50 -0.53 12.44
CA ARG A 85 18.98 -1.85 12.11
C ARG A 85 18.38 -1.78 10.72
N ASP A 86 18.72 -2.77 9.90
CA ASP A 86 18.13 -3.00 8.57
C ASP A 86 16.64 -3.43 8.61
N ASP A 87 16.02 -3.43 9.80
CA ASP A 87 14.66 -3.93 10.05
C ASP A 87 13.61 -2.82 10.24
N VAL A 88 13.93 -1.55 9.93
CA VAL A 88 12.99 -0.44 10.08
C VAL A 88 12.15 -0.33 8.80
N PRO A 89 10.81 -0.40 8.88
CA PRO A 89 9.95 -0.21 7.72
C PRO A 89 9.90 1.27 7.30
N ASP A 90 9.86 1.52 5.98
CA ASP A 90 9.81 2.87 5.39
C ASP A 90 8.49 3.60 5.69
N GLY A 91 7.43 2.84 5.98
CA GLY A 91 6.23 3.39 6.58
C GLY A 91 5.30 2.37 7.21
N LEU A 92 4.37 2.91 7.98
CA LEU A 92 3.36 2.16 8.72
C LEU A 92 1.98 2.57 8.21
N LEU A 93 1.16 1.59 7.84
CA LEU A 93 -0.22 1.80 7.41
C LEU A 93 -1.16 1.45 8.56
N PHE A 94 -2.17 2.29 8.75
CA PHE A 94 -3.18 2.14 9.79
C PHE A 94 -4.55 2.03 9.14
N LEU A 95 -5.42 1.21 9.73
CA LEU A 95 -6.80 1.07 9.26
C LEU A 95 -7.64 2.31 9.58
N ALA A 96 -7.27 3.05 10.63
CA ALA A 96 -7.95 4.26 11.07
C ALA A 96 -6.96 5.34 11.53
N GLU A 97 -7.35 6.62 11.44
CA GLU A 97 -6.52 7.75 11.89
C GLU A 97 -6.32 7.74 13.42
N GLU A 98 -7.26 7.16 14.17
CA GLU A 98 -7.18 6.99 15.62
C GLU A 98 -6.01 6.07 15.99
N ASP A 99 -5.82 4.97 15.27
CA ASP A 99 -4.72 4.02 15.50
C ASP A 99 -3.36 4.67 15.23
N LYS A 100 -3.28 5.46 14.15
CA LYS A 100 -2.09 6.28 13.83
C LYS A 100 -1.80 7.30 14.91
N THR A 101 -2.84 7.98 15.40
CA THR A 101 -2.71 8.97 16.48
C THR A 101 -2.23 8.32 17.78
N ALA A 102 -2.78 7.15 18.12
CA ALA A 102 -2.35 6.36 19.27
C ALA A 102 -0.88 5.93 19.14
N ALA A 103 -0.44 5.48 17.96
CA ALA A 103 0.95 5.15 17.70
C ALA A 103 1.88 6.36 17.89
N ASN A 104 1.50 7.54 17.37
CA ASN A 104 2.26 8.78 17.56
C ASN A 104 2.34 9.27 19.02
N SER A 105 1.38 8.88 19.87
CA SER A 105 1.35 9.29 21.27
C SER A 105 2.33 8.51 22.17
N HIS A 106 2.97 7.46 21.64
CA HIS A 106 4.00 6.70 22.33
C HIS A 106 5.37 7.14 21.80
N PRO A 107 6.12 8.02 22.51
CA PRO A 107 7.47 8.35 22.11
C PRO A 107 8.34 7.10 22.13
N ALA A 108 9.18 6.93 21.09
CA ALA A 108 10.20 5.88 21.07
C ALA A 108 11.05 5.98 22.35
N ALA A 109 11.13 4.89 23.11
CA ALA A 109 11.96 4.79 24.30
C ALA A 109 13.45 4.77 23.95
#